data_AF-A0A7C7AFA4-F1
#
_entry.id   AF-A0A7C7AFA4-F1
#
_cell.length_a   1.000
_cell.length_b   1.000
_cell.length_c   1.000
_cell.angle_alpha   90.00
_cell.angle_beta   90.00
_cell.angle_gamma   90.00
#
_symmetry.space_group_name_H-M   'P 1'
#
loop_
_entity.id
_entity.type
_entity.pdbx_description
1 polymer ?
#
loop_
_entity_poly.entity_id
_entity_poly.type
_entity_poly.pdbx_seq_one_letter_code
_entity_poly.pdbx_strand_id
1 'polypeptide(L)'
;MRKKRTSIDFSKHELTIKETNEVLVHWLKKPNTICDNVKFINIKGDVLVVVGDYGNWVFCREFHPSKDGYVCDRYWVEKLKNSSTQNPYTFDPEEAKSEIDDLLKEHEWSHEEIEFLNSLRQASDLTEGEFVAACYNYPPGFDTEMMPTGKVYDHSLLVVFDAFEEICKRLSEVSHV
;
A
#
# COMPACT_ATOMS: atom_id res chain seq x y z
N MET A 1 15.90 -13.97 2.80
CA MET A 1 14.54 -13.64 2.36
C MET A 1 14.05 -12.46 3.18
N ARG A 2 13.56 -11.39 2.52
CA ARG A 2 13.00 -10.23 3.23
C ARG A 2 11.62 -10.61 3.80
N LYS A 3 11.22 -9.95 4.87
CA LYS A 3 9.95 -10.21 5.59
C LYS A 3 8.78 -9.90 4.66
N LYS A 4 7.84 -10.83 4.50
CA LYS A 4 6.58 -10.59 3.76
C LYS A 4 5.81 -9.43 4.41
N ARG A 5 5.09 -8.64 3.60
CA ARG A 5 4.24 -7.56 4.11
C ARG A 5 3.00 -8.12 4.78
N THR A 6 2.48 -9.21 4.24
CA THR A 6 1.22 -9.82 4.68
C THR A 6 1.39 -11.30 5.01
N SER A 7 0.35 -11.90 5.59
CA SER A 7 0.29 -13.33 5.88
C SER A 7 -0.07 -14.20 4.67
N ILE A 8 -0.39 -13.60 3.52
CA ILE A 8 -0.81 -14.32 2.32
C ILE A 8 0.36 -15.11 1.72
N ASP A 9 0.06 -16.34 1.30
CA ASP A 9 1.07 -17.27 0.77
C ASP A 9 0.85 -17.62 -0.70
N PHE A 10 1.40 -16.75 -1.56
CA PHE A 10 1.36 -16.97 -3.01
C PHE A 10 2.18 -18.16 -3.50
N SER A 11 3.07 -18.75 -2.69
CA SER A 11 3.84 -19.93 -3.10
C SER A 11 2.95 -21.15 -3.43
N LYS A 12 1.74 -21.19 -2.87
CA LYS A 12 0.73 -22.23 -3.10
C LYS A 12 -0.18 -21.96 -4.30
N HIS A 13 0.01 -20.82 -4.96
CA HIS A 13 -0.78 -20.43 -6.13
C HIS A 13 -0.14 -20.95 -7.41
N GLU A 14 -0.97 -21.23 -8.41
CA GLU A 14 -0.56 -21.48 -9.78
C GLU A 14 -0.33 -20.15 -10.49
N LEU A 15 0.80 -20.02 -11.20
CA LEU A 15 1.09 -18.86 -12.06
C LEU A 15 0.74 -19.22 -13.50
N THR A 16 -0.27 -18.56 -14.06
CA THR A 16 -0.60 -18.64 -15.48
C THR A 16 -0.13 -17.37 -16.19
N ILE A 17 0.61 -17.53 -17.28
CA ILE A 17 1.09 -16.42 -18.11
C ILE A 17 0.38 -16.47 -19.46
N LYS A 18 -0.20 -15.34 -19.89
CA LYS A 18 -0.81 -15.19 -21.21
C LYS A 18 -0.30 -13.93 -21.87
N GLU A 19 0.18 -14.05 -23.09
CA GLU A 19 0.74 -12.92 -23.82
C GLU A 19 0.05 -12.77 -25.19
N THR A 20 -0.28 -11.54 -25.53
CA THR A 20 -0.69 -11.10 -26.86
C THR A 20 0.23 -9.98 -27.34
N ASN A 21 -0.02 -9.44 -28.54
CA ASN A 21 0.76 -8.31 -29.06
C ASN A 21 0.61 -7.04 -28.20
N GLU A 22 -0.53 -6.87 -27.53
CA GLU A 22 -0.88 -5.64 -26.79
C GLU A 22 -0.80 -5.82 -25.28
N VAL A 23 -0.94 -7.05 -24.78
CA VAL A 23 -1.12 -7.31 -23.35
C VAL A 23 -0.27 -8.47 -22.88
N LEU A 24 0.33 -8.34 -21.69
CA LEU A 24 0.94 -9.44 -20.95
C LEU A 24 0.22 -9.62 -19.62
N VAL A 25 -0.33 -10.80 -19.39
CA VAL A 25 -1.09 -11.16 -18.18
C VAL A 25 -0.31 -12.17 -17.35
N HIS A 26 -0.05 -11.83 -16.08
CA HIS A 26 0.38 -12.77 -15.06
C HIS A 26 -0.78 -13.00 -14.08
N TRP A 27 -1.22 -14.24 -13.93
CA TRP A 27 -2.32 -14.59 -13.03
C TRP A 27 -1.83 -15.56 -11.98
N LEU A 28 -1.81 -15.11 -10.72
CA LEU A 28 -1.65 -15.97 -9.55
C LEU A 28 -3.03 -16.38 -9.05
N LYS A 29 -3.27 -17.68 -8.96
CA LYS A 29 -4.55 -18.23 -8.53
C LYS A 29 -4.36 -19.45 -7.63
N LYS A 30 -5.07 -19.50 -6.51
CA LYS A 30 -5.10 -20.70 -5.68
C LYS A 30 -5.82 -21.85 -6.40
N PRO A 31 -5.25 -23.06 -6.42
CA PRO A 31 -5.86 -24.22 -7.09
C PRO A 31 -7.24 -24.55 -6.51
N ASN A 32 -8.13 -25.08 -7.35
CA ASN A 32 -9.45 -25.60 -6.94
C ASN A 32 -10.39 -24.59 -6.25
N THR A 33 -10.15 -23.29 -6.40
CA THR A 33 -11.03 -22.22 -5.92
C THR A 33 -11.15 -21.12 -6.97
N ILE A 34 -12.14 -20.23 -6.84
CA ILE A 34 -12.24 -19.00 -7.63
C ILE A 34 -11.74 -17.78 -6.85
N CYS A 35 -11.58 -17.91 -5.54
CA CYS A 35 -11.08 -16.88 -4.63
C CYS A 35 -9.56 -17.01 -4.43
N ASP A 36 -8.97 -16.03 -3.75
CA ASP A 36 -7.53 -15.93 -3.50
C ASP A 36 -6.75 -15.90 -4.83
N ASN A 37 -7.03 -14.85 -5.61
CA ASN A 37 -6.42 -14.65 -6.90
C ASN A 37 -6.12 -13.18 -7.20
N VAL A 38 -5.07 -12.98 -8.00
CA VAL A 38 -4.64 -11.66 -8.48
C VAL A 38 -4.08 -11.76 -9.89
N LYS A 39 -4.52 -10.85 -10.75
CA LYS A 39 -4.11 -10.72 -12.15
C LYS A 39 -3.40 -9.41 -12.34
N PHE A 40 -2.19 -9.47 -12.90
CA PHE A 40 -1.41 -8.35 -13.35
C PHE A 40 -1.53 -8.29 -14.88
N ILE A 41 -2.18 -7.26 -15.38
CA ILE A 41 -2.44 -7.04 -16.80
C ILE A 41 -1.59 -5.85 -17.22
N ASN A 42 -0.44 -6.11 -17.82
CA ASN A 42 0.36 -5.07 -18.45
C ASN A 42 -0.23 -4.75 -19.82
N ILE A 43 -0.65 -3.51 -20.00
CA ILE A 43 -0.88 -2.93 -21.32
C ILE A 43 0.49 -2.46 -21.82
N LYS A 44 1.01 -3.12 -22.86
CA LYS A 44 2.39 -2.92 -23.33
C LYS A 44 2.60 -1.48 -23.79
N GLY A 45 3.64 -0.84 -23.29
CA GLY A 45 3.99 0.55 -23.53
C GLY A 45 3.28 1.57 -22.63
N ASP A 46 2.43 1.15 -21.69
CA ASP A 46 1.52 2.05 -20.98
C ASP A 46 1.40 1.73 -19.48
N VAL A 47 0.29 1.10 -19.06
CA VAL A 47 -0.08 0.93 -17.65
C VAL A 47 -0.09 -0.54 -17.21
N LEU A 48 0.03 -0.73 -15.91
CA LEU A 48 -0.32 -1.98 -15.24
C LEU A 48 -1.71 -1.85 -14.63
N VAL A 49 -2.58 -2.79 -14.94
CA VAL A 49 -3.87 -2.98 -14.27
C VAL A 49 -3.81 -4.25 -13.44
N VAL A 50 -4.02 -4.13 -12.14
CA VAL A 50 -4.14 -5.25 -11.20
C VAL A 50 -5.59 -5.43 -10.83
N VAL A 51 -6.11 -6.66 -10.91
CA VAL A 51 -7.48 -7.01 -10.52
C VAL A 51 -7.51 -8.37 -9.81
N GLY A 52 -8.48 -8.59 -8.93
CA GLY A 52 -8.67 -9.85 -8.23
C GLY A 52 -9.44 -9.68 -6.93
N ASP A 53 -9.19 -10.57 -5.97
CA ASP A 53 -9.81 -10.49 -4.64
C ASP A 53 -9.22 -9.36 -3.78
N TYR A 54 -8.07 -8.82 -4.17
CA TYR A 54 -7.33 -7.78 -3.44
C TYR A 54 -7.54 -6.38 -4.05
N GLY A 55 -8.74 -6.16 -4.60
CA GLY A 55 -9.15 -4.91 -5.22
C GLY A 55 -8.72 -4.76 -6.68
N ASN A 56 -8.90 -3.55 -7.18
CA ASN A 56 -8.44 -3.11 -8.49
C ASN A 56 -7.40 -2.00 -8.29
N TRP A 57 -6.24 -2.07 -8.94
CA TRP A 57 -5.19 -1.05 -8.83
C TRP A 57 -4.62 -0.75 -10.20
N VAL A 58 -4.56 0.53 -10.56
CA VAL A 58 -3.99 0.97 -11.83
C VAL A 58 -2.73 1.78 -11.55
N PHE A 59 -1.64 1.43 -12.23
CA PHE A 59 -0.35 2.09 -12.09
C PHE A 59 0.07 2.70 -13.44
N CYS A 60 0.66 3.90 -13.42
CA CYS A 60 1.09 4.62 -14.63
C CYS A 60 2.33 4.03 -15.31
N ARG A 61 2.68 2.79 -14.98
CA ARG A 61 3.86 2.08 -15.46
C ARG A 61 3.56 0.59 -15.55
N GLU A 62 4.12 -0.04 -16.57
CA GLU A 62 4.17 -1.48 -16.70
C GLU A 62 4.94 -2.14 -15.54
N PHE A 63 4.49 -3.32 -15.17
CA PHE A 63 5.26 -4.25 -14.38
C PHE A 63 6.31 -4.94 -15.24
N HIS A 64 7.59 -4.61 -15.02
CA HIS A 64 8.70 -5.40 -15.53
C HIS A 64 9.34 -6.22 -14.40
N PRO A 65 9.23 -7.56 -14.44
CA PRO A 65 9.90 -8.44 -13.50
C PRO A 65 11.41 -8.18 -13.48
N SER A 66 11.96 -7.90 -12.31
CA SER A 66 13.40 -7.72 -12.12
C SER A 66 14.01 -8.93 -11.41
N LYS A 67 15.27 -9.23 -11.69
CA LYS A 67 16.01 -10.31 -11.01
C LYS A 67 16.17 -10.08 -9.51
N ASP A 68 16.26 -8.82 -9.10
CA ASP A 68 16.34 -8.45 -7.68
C ASP A 68 15.00 -8.67 -6.96
N GLY A 69 13.91 -8.82 -7.72
CA GLY A 69 12.60 -9.32 -7.30
C GLY A 69 11.87 -8.48 -6.26
N TYR A 70 12.46 -7.38 -5.81
CA TYR A 70 11.93 -6.53 -4.74
C TYR A 70 11.05 -5.41 -5.27
N VAL A 71 9.94 -5.20 -4.57
CA VAL A 71 9.00 -4.11 -4.83
C VAL A 71 9.27 -3.00 -3.83
N CYS A 72 9.63 -1.82 -4.32
CA CYS A 72 9.69 -0.64 -3.46
C CYS A 72 8.29 -0.03 -3.34
N ASP A 73 7.69 -0.16 -2.16
CA ASP A 73 6.31 0.27 -1.89
C ASP A 73 6.10 1.74 -2.26
N ARG A 74 7.01 2.62 -1.80
CA ARG A 74 6.96 4.06 -2.10
C ARG A 74 6.99 4.35 -3.60
N TYR A 75 7.82 3.65 -4.36
CA TYR A 75 7.92 3.82 -5.81
C TYR A 75 6.60 3.45 -6.49
N TRP A 76 6.01 2.29 -6.16
CA TRP A 76 4.77 1.84 -6.79
C TRP A 76 3.56 2.65 -6.35
N VAL A 77 3.52 3.09 -5.10
CA VAL A 77 2.51 4.02 -4.60
C VAL A 77 2.56 5.36 -5.33
N GLU A 78 3.75 5.88 -5.64
CA GLU A 78 3.90 7.06 -6.48
C GLU A 78 3.30 6.82 -7.88
N LYS A 79 3.55 5.65 -8.50
CA LYS A 79 2.99 5.33 -9.83
C LYS A 79 1.48 5.15 -9.81
N LEU A 80 0.94 4.64 -8.70
CA LEU A 80 -0.50 4.55 -8.48
C LEU A 80 -1.16 5.93 -8.40
N LYS A 81 -0.60 6.83 -7.58
CA LYS A 81 -1.10 8.20 -7.40
C LYS A 81 -1.00 9.04 -8.68
N ASN A 82 0.02 8.82 -9.50
CA ASN A 82 0.20 9.55 -10.76
C ASN A 82 -0.83 9.16 -11.85
N SER A 83 -1.36 7.93 -11.81
CA SER A 83 -2.33 7.44 -12.82
C SER A 83 -3.78 7.52 -12.38
N SER A 84 -4.04 7.72 -11.08
CA SER A 84 -5.36 7.46 -10.54
C SER A 84 -5.68 8.30 -9.31
N THR A 85 -6.99 8.41 -9.02
CA THR A 85 -7.50 8.97 -7.75
C THR A 85 -7.59 7.90 -6.65
N GLN A 86 -6.97 6.74 -6.85
CA GLN A 86 -7.02 5.66 -5.87
C GLN A 86 -6.18 6.04 -4.64
N ASN A 87 -6.74 5.81 -3.45
CA ASN A 87 -6.03 6.05 -2.20
C ASN A 87 -5.29 4.76 -1.79
N PRO A 88 -3.95 4.75 -1.75
CA PRO A 88 -3.17 3.59 -1.31
C PRO A 88 -3.07 3.46 0.20
N TYR A 89 -3.75 4.33 0.95
CA TYR A 89 -3.68 4.39 2.39
C TYR A 89 -5.04 4.17 3.03
N THR A 90 -5.02 3.54 4.19
CA THR A 90 -6.15 3.44 5.12
C THR A 90 -5.76 4.08 6.43
N PHE A 91 -6.75 4.62 7.15
CA PHE A 91 -6.53 5.11 8.50
C PHE A 91 -6.37 3.96 9.49
N ASP A 92 -5.37 4.07 10.35
CA ASP A 92 -5.08 3.16 11.46
C ASP A 92 -5.00 3.98 12.77
N PRO A 93 -5.91 3.74 13.74
CA PRO A 93 -5.89 4.43 15.03
C PRO A 93 -4.60 4.26 15.83
N GLU A 94 -3.96 3.09 15.76
CA GLU A 94 -2.74 2.81 16.51
C GLU A 94 -1.54 3.51 15.88
N GLU A 95 -1.50 3.59 14.54
CA GLU A 95 -0.50 4.41 13.85
C GLU A 95 -0.67 5.89 14.22
N ALA A 96 -1.90 6.41 14.22
CA ALA A 96 -2.18 7.80 14.61
C ALA A 96 -1.68 8.09 16.04
N LYS A 97 -1.96 7.18 16.99
CA LYS A 97 -1.47 7.31 18.37
C LYS A 97 0.06 7.26 18.42
N SER A 98 0.69 6.38 17.64
CA SER A 98 2.15 6.27 17.61
C SER A 98 2.79 7.56 17.11
N GLU A 99 2.29 8.12 15.99
CA GLU A 99 2.75 9.40 15.45
C GLU A 99 2.61 10.54 16.48
N ILE A 100 1.47 10.60 17.17
CA ILE A 100 1.22 11.60 18.23
C ILE A 100 2.17 11.42 19.42
N ASP A 101 2.33 10.18 19.89
CA ASP A 101 3.19 9.86 21.01
C ASP A 101 4.67 10.16 20.67
N ASP A 102 5.08 10.05 19.40
CA ASP A 102 6.42 10.40 18.94
C ASP A 102 6.60 11.92 18.84
N LEU A 103 5.63 12.66 18.29
CA LEU A 103 5.64 14.12 18.31
C LEU A 103 5.77 14.68 19.73
N LEU A 104 4.99 14.15 20.68
CA LEU A 104 5.01 14.57 22.09
C LEU A 104 6.36 14.31 22.77
N LYS A 105 7.19 13.38 22.27
CA LYS A 105 8.53 13.09 22.79
C LYS A 105 9.63 13.89 22.11
N GLU A 106 9.50 14.14 20.81
CA GLU A 106 10.59 14.67 19.98
C GLU A 106 10.67 16.21 19.97
N HIS A 107 9.62 16.89 20.43
CA HIS A 107 9.51 18.35 20.37
C HIS A 107 9.07 18.98 21.69
N GLU A 108 9.47 20.23 21.91
CA GLU A 108 8.92 21.06 22.98
C GLU A 108 7.64 21.74 22.46
N TRP A 109 6.55 21.51 23.17
CA TRP A 109 5.23 22.00 22.80
C TRP A 109 4.71 22.99 23.84
N SER A 110 3.92 23.96 23.38
CA SER A 110 3.11 24.76 24.29
C SER A 110 2.00 23.92 24.94
N HIS A 111 1.42 24.44 26.02
CA HIS A 111 0.31 23.76 26.68
C HIS A 111 -0.89 23.53 25.74
N GLU A 112 -1.20 24.52 24.90
CA GLU A 112 -2.31 24.46 23.94
C GLU A 112 -2.07 23.37 22.85
N GLU A 113 -0.83 23.26 22.37
CA GLU A 113 -0.46 22.21 21.40
C GLU A 113 -0.50 20.80 22.02
N ILE A 114 -0.10 20.66 23.29
CA ILE A 114 -0.23 19.40 24.02
C ILE A 114 -1.70 19.01 24.20
N GLU A 115 -2.57 19.95 24.55
CA GLU A 115 -4.02 19.70 24.64
C GLU A 115 -4.60 19.30 23.28
N PHE A 116 -4.20 19.98 22.22
CA PHE A 116 -4.58 19.66 20.85
C PHE A 116 -4.14 18.24 20.46
N LEU A 117 -2.86 17.87 20.61
CA LEU A 117 -2.35 16.54 20.29
C LEU A 117 -3.05 15.44 21.11
N ASN A 118 -3.33 15.68 22.38
CA ASN A 118 -4.11 14.75 23.20
C ASN A 118 -5.57 14.64 22.74
N SER A 119 -6.17 15.70 22.20
CA SER A 119 -7.50 15.66 21.61
C SER A 119 -7.52 14.83 20.32
N LEU A 120 -6.47 14.92 19.47
CA LEU A 120 -6.31 14.07 18.30
C LEU A 120 -6.20 12.60 18.70
N ARG A 121 -5.44 12.32 19.77
CA ARG A 121 -5.24 10.97 20.31
C ARG A 121 -6.54 10.36 20.82
N GLN A 122 -7.45 11.17 21.35
CA GLN A 122 -8.79 10.71 21.73
C GLN A 122 -9.69 10.53 20.50
N ALA A 123 -9.60 11.45 19.53
CA ALA A 123 -10.38 11.37 18.29
C ALA A 123 -10.00 10.16 17.42
N SER A 124 -8.73 9.72 17.48
CA SER A 124 -8.27 8.53 16.73
C SER A 124 -8.98 7.24 17.15
N ASP A 125 -9.48 7.15 18.39
CA ASP A 125 -10.25 6.01 18.88
C ASP A 125 -11.70 5.95 18.33
N LEU A 126 -12.17 7.01 17.68
CA LEU A 126 -13.55 7.11 17.21
C LEU A 126 -13.69 6.62 15.77
N THR A 127 -13.35 7.48 14.80
CA THR A 127 -13.38 7.19 13.37
C THR A 127 -12.34 8.05 12.65
N GLU A 128 -11.95 7.67 11.43
CA GLU A 128 -11.12 8.53 10.57
C GLU A 128 -11.75 9.91 10.37
N GLY A 129 -13.08 9.98 10.20
CA GLY A 129 -13.78 11.25 10.02
C GLY A 129 -13.70 12.17 11.23
N GLU A 130 -13.85 11.63 12.44
CA GLU A 130 -13.71 12.37 13.70
C GLU A 130 -12.26 12.82 13.92
N PHE A 131 -11.30 11.96 13.61
CA PHE A 131 -9.88 12.29 13.67
C PHE A 131 -9.54 13.45 12.72
N VAL A 132 -9.93 13.34 11.45
CA VAL A 132 -9.73 14.39 10.46
C VAL A 132 -10.44 15.68 10.85
N ALA A 133 -11.66 15.61 11.40
CA ALA A 133 -12.38 16.78 11.90
C ALA A 133 -11.63 17.45 13.06
N ALA A 134 -11.06 16.66 13.97
CA ALA A 134 -10.24 17.16 15.07
C ALA A 134 -8.97 17.86 14.56
N CYS A 135 -8.32 17.35 13.52
CA CYS A 135 -7.14 17.98 12.90
C CYS A 135 -7.40 19.42 12.42
N TYR A 136 -8.64 19.78 12.03
CA TYR A 136 -8.99 21.14 11.63
C TYR A 136 -9.08 22.14 12.79
N ASN A 137 -9.03 21.69 14.04
CA ASN A 137 -9.05 22.54 15.23
C ASN A 137 -7.63 22.84 15.77
N TYR A 138 -6.61 22.78 14.90
CA TYR A 138 -5.23 23.04 15.29
C TYR A 138 -5.06 24.46 15.86
N PRO A 139 -4.23 24.64 16.90
CA PRO A 139 -4.03 25.95 17.51
C PRO A 139 -3.20 26.88 16.62
N PRO A 140 -3.31 28.21 16.79
CA PRO A 140 -2.53 29.17 16.02
C PRO A 140 -1.03 28.92 16.16
N GLY A 141 -0.34 28.76 15.02
CA GLY A 141 1.11 28.53 15.00
C GLY A 141 1.54 27.07 15.00
N PHE A 142 0.60 26.12 15.12
CA PHE A 142 0.91 24.70 14.92
C PHE A 142 1.39 24.44 13.49
N ASP A 143 2.52 23.75 13.35
CA ASP A 143 3.05 23.36 12.04
C ASP A 143 2.21 22.25 11.42
N THR A 144 1.40 22.59 10.41
CA THR A 144 0.53 21.64 9.75
C THR A 144 1.28 20.55 8.98
N GLU A 145 2.56 20.72 8.69
CA GLU A 145 3.39 19.67 8.10
C GLU A 145 3.72 18.55 9.11
N MET A 146 3.60 18.82 10.41
CA MET A 146 3.75 17.85 11.49
C MET A 146 2.43 17.17 11.85
N MET A 147 1.34 17.45 11.13
CA MET A 147 0.03 16.88 11.44
C MET A 147 0.06 15.34 11.36
N PRO A 148 -0.27 14.63 12.45
CA PRO A 148 -0.44 13.19 12.42
C PRO A 148 -1.49 12.81 11.38
N THR A 149 -1.19 11.76 10.62
CA THR A 149 -2.06 11.28 9.54
C THR A 149 -2.73 9.96 9.88
N GLY A 150 -2.10 9.12 10.72
CA GLY A 150 -2.54 7.76 10.98
C GLY A 150 -2.64 6.90 9.73
N LYS A 151 -1.90 7.23 8.66
CA LYS A 151 -2.04 6.57 7.36
C LYS A 151 -1.06 5.42 7.23
N VAL A 152 -1.60 4.21 7.18
CA VAL A 152 -0.85 3.00 6.80
C VAL A 152 -1.20 2.62 5.37
N TYR A 153 -0.34 1.83 4.72
CA TYR A 153 -0.67 1.28 3.41
C TYR A 153 -1.89 0.36 3.48
N ASP A 154 -2.77 0.46 2.49
CA ASP A 154 -3.90 -0.43 2.34
C ASP A 154 -3.44 -1.89 2.31
N HIS A 155 -4.04 -2.73 3.16
CA HIS A 155 -3.64 -4.13 3.28
C HIS A 155 -3.75 -4.85 1.92
N SER A 156 -4.79 -4.61 1.13
CA SER A 156 -4.98 -5.27 -0.16
C SER A 156 -3.87 -4.87 -1.14
N LEU A 157 -3.43 -3.61 -1.11
CA LEU A 157 -2.27 -3.16 -1.88
C LEU A 157 -0.98 -3.85 -1.43
N LEU A 158 -0.77 -4.03 -0.13
CA LEU A 158 0.38 -4.78 0.39
C LEU A 158 0.38 -6.24 -0.08
N VAL A 159 -0.80 -6.87 -0.17
CA VAL A 159 -0.94 -8.21 -0.75
C VAL A 159 -0.53 -8.21 -2.23
N VAL A 160 -0.93 -7.18 -2.99
CA VAL A 160 -0.50 -7.01 -4.39
C VAL A 160 1.02 -6.92 -4.51
N PHE A 161 1.70 -6.19 -3.61
CA PHE A 161 3.16 -6.14 -3.61
C PHE A 161 3.80 -7.50 -3.29
N ASP A 162 3.26 -8.26 -2.33
CA ASP A 162 3.74 -9.61 -2.07
C ASP A 162 3.54 -10.55 -3.28
N ALA A 163 2.43 -10.41 -4.02
CA ALA A 163 2.17 -11.17 -5.24
C ALA A 163 3.14 -10.81 -6.38
N PHE A 164 3.45 -9.52 -6.50
CA PHE A 164 4.39 -8.98 -7.48
C PHE A 164 5.79 -9.57 -7.23
N GLU A 165 6.26 -9.58 -5.98
CA GLU A 165 7.55 -10.20 -5.62
C GLU A 165 7.58 -11.72 -5.90
N GLU A 166 6.48 -12.43 -5.64
CA GLU A 166 6.36 -13.86 -5.96
C GLU A 166 6.44 -14.11 -7.47
N ILE A 167 5.81 -13.27 -8.31
CA ILE A 167 5.92 -13.39 -9.77
C ILE A 167 7.37 -13.16 -10.22
N CYS A 168 8.02 -12.10 -9.73
CA CYS A 168 9.43 -11.83 -10.04
C CYS A 168 10.33 -13.02 -9.68
N LYS A 169 10.14 -13.57 -8.48
CA LYS A 169 10.88 -14.74 -8.01
C LYS A 169 10.76 -15.91 -8.98
N ARG A 170 9.52 -16.31 -9.34
CA ARG A 170 9.30 -17.44 -10.27
C ARG A 170 9.89 -17.21 -11.66
N LEU A 171 9.76 -16.00 -12.19
CA LEU A 171 10.33 -15.66 -13.50
C LEU A 171 11.86 -15.65 -13.48
N SER A 172 12.48 -15.25 -12.37
CA SER A 172 13.93 -15.34 -12.20
C SER A 172 14.40 -16.80 -12.21
N GLU A 173 13.66 -17.73 -11.59
CA GLU A 173 14.01 -19.16 -11.53
C GLU A 173 13.92 -19.84 -12.91
N VAL A 174 12.95 -19.45 -13.75
CA VAL A 174 12.81 -19.96 -15.13
C VAL A 174 13.91 -19.43 -16.06
N SER A 175 14.45 -18.24 -15.79
CA SER A 175 15.48 -17.61 -16.63
C SER A 175 16.91 -18.19 -16.42
N HIS A 176 17.05 -19.19 -15.56
CA HIS A 176 18.30 -19.85 -15.20
C HIS A 176 18.35 -21.34 -15.61
N VAL A 177 17.42 -21.78 -16.46
CA VAL A 177 17.42 -23.11 -17.11
C VAL A 177 17.78 -22.98 -18.57
#